data_AF-A0A944PRY2-F1
#
_entry.id   AF-A0A944PRY2-F1
#
_cell.length_a   1.000
_cell.length_b   1.000
_cell.length_c   1.000
_cell.angle_alpha   90.00
_cell.angle_beta   90.00
_cell.angle_gamma   90.00
#
_symmetry.space_group_name_H-M   'P 1'
#
loop_
_entity.id
_entity.type
_entity.pdbx_description
1 polymer ?
#
loop_
_entity_poly.entity_id
_entity_poly.type
_entity_poly.pdbx_seq_one_letter_code
_entity_poly.pdbx_strand_id
1 'polypeptide(L)'
;MTTPNGTAQSEVTKVQEGAGTAEEALRARHAARARSAVDRALAACRHAGVHDSQAKLVPNSPESKAAHAVRLSSEAVEALAKSAPDPAADARCARNAAATATVAAQVAQAHDGSSERAEAAYRAALQASMDAAAAAGGQGLGRDEELNAKAEAAEAAAVTAARAAGWL
;
A
#
# COMPACT_ATOMS: atom_id res chain seq x y z
N MET A 1 -40.14 -24.56 -33.67
CA MET A 1 -39.81 -23.61 -32.58
C MET A 1 -38.50 -24.06 -32.00
N THR A 2 -37.38 -23.49 -32.45
CA THR A 2 -36.05 -23.89 -32.00
C THR A 2 -35.32 -22.64 -31.58
N THR A 3 -35.15 -22.44 -30.27
CA THR A 3 -34.26 -21.42 -29.72
C THR A 3 -32.89 -22.05 -29.45
N PRO A 4 -31.81 -21.57 -30.05
CA PRO A 4 -30.46 -21.85 -29.58
C PRO A 4 -30.05 -20.68 -28.65
N ASN A 5 -30.17 -20.85 -27.34
CA ASN A 5 -29.75 -19.82 -26.37
C ASN A 5 -28.70 -20.33 -25.34
N GLY A 6 -28.17 -21.54 -25.51
CA GLY A 6 -27.26 -22.18 -24.55
C GLY A 6 -25.78 -21.79 -24.67
N THR A 7 -25.32 -21.39 -25.86
CA THR A 7 -23.89 -21.13 -26.11
C THR A 7 -23.45 -19.77 -25.57
N ALA A 8 -24.28 -18.73 -25.76
CA ALA A 8 -23.96 -17.37 -25.32
C ALA A 8 -23.91 -17.24 -23.79
N GLN A 9 -24.78 -17.95 -23.05
CA GLN A 9 -24.77 -17.91 -21.58
C GLN A 9 -23.52 -18.60 -21.00
N SER A 10 -23.08 -19.71 -21.60
CA SER A 10 -21.92 -20.46 -21.14
C SER A 10 -20.59 -19.71 -21.35
N GLU A 11 -20.48 -18.94 -22.44
CA GLU A 11 -19.30 -18.10 -22.70
C GLU A 11 -19.27 -16.85 -21.80
N VAL A 12 -20.43 -16.23 -21.55
CA VAL A 12 -20.54 -15.07 -20.65
C VAL A 12 -20.16 -15.43 -19.20
N THR A 13 -20.61 -16.59 -18.70
CA THR A 13 -20.23 -17.07 -17.36
C THR A 13 -18.73 -17.34 -17.26
N LYS A 14 -18.12 -17.97 -18.28
CA LYS A 14 -16.69 -18.28 -18.30
C LYS A 14 -15.80 -17.02 -18.35
N VAL A 15 -16.22 -15.98 -19.07
CA VAL A 15 -15.53 -14.69 -19.11
C VAL A 15 -15.67 -13.95 -17.77
N GLN A 16 -16.82 -14.03 -17.10
CA GLN A 16 -17.02 -13.43 -15.77
C GLN A 16 -16.22 -14.13 -14.67
N GLU A 17 -16.12 -15.47 -14.69
CA GLU A 17 -15.28 -16.22 -13.75
C GLU A 17 -13.78 -15.94 -13.95
N GLY A 18 -13.34 -15.83 -15.21
CA GLY A 18 -11.97 -15.44 -15.55
C GLY A 18 -11.62 -14.00 -15.12
N ALA A 19 -12.57 -13.07 -15.23
CA ALA A 19 -12.40 -11.70 -14.75
C ALA A 19 -12.36 -11.63 -13.21
N GLY A 20 -13.24 -12.37 -12.52
CA GLY A 20 -13.27 -12.44 -11.05
C GLY A 20 -11.95 -12.94 -10.46
N THR A 21 -11.39 -14.01 -11.03
CA THR A 21 -10.10 -14.57 -10.58
C THR A 21 -8.91 -13.62 -10.83
N ALA A 22 -8.92 -12.87 -11.93
CA ALA A 22 -7.89 -11.88 -12.22
C ALA A 22 -7.96 -10.66 -11.29
N GLU A 23 -9.16 -10.15 -10.99
CA GLU A 23 -9.34 -9.03 -10.06
C GLU A 23 -9.03 -9.42 -8.61
N GLU A 24 -9.33 -10.65 -8.21
CA GLU A 24 -8.91 -11.21 -6.91
C GLU A 24 -7.39 -11.32 -6.79
N ALA A 25 -6.70 -11.73 -7.87
CA ALA A 25 -5.24 -11.78 -7.90
C ALA A 25 -4.62 -10.37 -7.78
N LEU A 26 -5.16 -9.39 -8.51
CA LEU A 26 -4.73 -7.98 -8.41
C LEU A 26 -4.98 -7.43 -7.01
N ARG A 27 -6.16 -7.69 -6.44
CA ARG A 27 -6.46 -7.37 -5.06
C ARG A 27 -5.45 -7.95 -4.10
N ALA A 28 -5.12 -9.23 -4.22
CA ALA A 28 -4.19 -9.89 -3.30
C ALA A 28 -2.82 -9.19 -3.31
N ARG A 29 -2.34 -8.79 -4.49
CA ARG A 29 -1.09 -8.03 -4.67
C ARG A 29 -1.15 -6.65 -4.05
N HIS A 30 -2.18 -5.86 -4.35
CA HIS A 30 -2.35 -4.53 -3.76
C HIS A 30 -2.48 -4.59 -2.24
N ALA A 31 -3.25 -5.54 -1.72
CA ALA A 31 -3.45 -5.71 -0.29
C ALA A 31 -2.16 -6.18 0.40
N ALA A 32 -1.36 -7.05 -0.23
CA ALA A 32 -0.05 -7.45 0.30
C ALA A 32 0.91 -6.24 0.37
N ARG A 33 0.97 -5.44 -0.68
CA ARG A 33 1.78 -4.21 -0.71
C ARG A 33 1.31 -3.19 0.34
N ALA A 34 0.00 -3.02 0.50
CA ALA A 34 -0.58 -2.11 1.50
C ALA A 34 -0.23 -2.57 2.93
N ARG A 35 -0.36 -3.88 3.24
CA ARG A 35 0.03 -4.46 4.53
C ARG A 35 1.52 -4.26 4.80
N SER A 36 2.39 -4.59 3.84
CA SER A 36 3.84 -4.38 3.96
C SER A 36 4.19 -2.92 4.31
N ALA A 37 3.56 -1.97 3.62
CA ALA A 37 3.79 -0.55 3.87
C ALA A 37 3.29 -0.13 5.27
N VAL A 38 2.13 -0.62 5.72
CA VAL A 38 1.60 -0.37 7.07
C VAL A 38 2.52 -0.98 8.14
N ASP A 39 2.98 -2.22 7.97
CA ASP A 39 3.89 -2.88 8.91
C ASP A 39 5.20 -2.12 9.06
N ARG A 40 5.76 -1.67 7.92
CA ARG A 40 6.95 -0.82 7.88
C ARG A 40 6.72 0.54 8.53
N ALA A 41 5.56 1.15 8.33
CA ALA A 41 5.19 2.41 8.98
C ALA A 41 5.07 2.24 10.50
N LEU A 42 4.41 1.17 10.97
CA LEU A 42 4.30 0.81 12.37
C LEU A 42 5.67 0.61 13.01
N ALA A 43 6.58 -0.07 12.32
CA ALA A 43 7.92 -0.35 12.82
C ALA A 43 8.77 0.93 12.92
N ALA A 44 8.75 1.79 11.89
CA ALA A 44 9.38 3.10 11.92
C ALA A 44 8.83 4.00 13.05
N CYS A 45 7.50 4.00 13.26
CA CYS A 45 6.88 4.70 14.39
C CYS A 45 7.38 4.15 15.73
N ARG A 46 7.38 2.82 15.94
CA ARG A 46 7.89 2.21 17.17
C ARG A 46 9.35 2.55 17.43
N HIS A 47 10.19 2.49 16.40
CA HIS A 47 11.60 2.88 16.47
C HIS A 47 11.78 4.31 16.96
N ALA A 48 10.95 5.24 16.46
CA ALA A 48 10.96 6.64 16.85
C ALA A 48 10.21 6.95 18.15
N GLY A 49 9.71 5.94 18.89
CA GLY A 49 8.92 6.14 20.10
C GLY A 49 7.53 6.73 19.88
N VAL A 50 6.97 6.60 18.67
CA VAL A 50 5.62 7.05 18.32
C VAL A 50 4.60 5.94 18.63
N HIS A 51 3.67 6.24 19.54
CA HIS A 51 2.61 5.35 19.99
C HIS A 51 1.24 5.76 19.46
N ASP A 52 0.29 4.82 19.40
CA ASP A 52 -1.09 5.07 18.95
C ASP A 52 -1.81 6.11 19.81
N SER A 53 -1.48 6.21 21.11
CA SER A 53 -2.01 7.25 22.01
C SER A 53 -1.65 8.68 21.58
N GLN A 54 -0.67 8.86 20.68
CA GLN A 54 -0.33 10.16 20.10
C GLN A 54 -1.17 10.50 18.87
N ALA A 55 -1.99 9.58 18.34
CA ALA A 55 -2.89 9.84 17.23
C ALA A 55 -3.99 10.83 17.64
N LYS A 56 -3.95 12.03 17.06
CA LYS A 56 -4.94 13.09 17.30
C LYS A 56 -5.88 13.23 16.10
N LEU A 57 -7.12 13.68 16.34
CA LEU A 57 -8.06 13.98 15.27
C LEU A 57 -7.53 15.10 14.36
N VAL A 58 -6.93 16.13 14.97
CA VAL A 58 -6.21 17.20 14.27
C VAL A 58 -4.74 17.10 14.69
N PRO A 59 -3.88 16.48 13.87
CA PRO A 59 -2.46 16.39 14.15
C PRO A 59 -1.81 17.77 14.29
N ASN A 60 -0.98 17.93 15.31
CA ASN A 60 -0.28 19.19 15.59
C ASN A 60 1.23 19.03 15.77
N SER A 61 1.75 17.85 15.45
CA SER A 61 3.17 17.51 15.44
C SER A 61 3.44 16.42 14.40
N PRO A 62 4.70 16.21 13.95
CA PRO A 62 5.06 15.11 13.07
C PRO A 62 4.67 13.73 13.62
N GLU A 63 4.87 13.50 14.92
CA GLU A 63 4.56 12.24 15.62
C GLU A 63 3.05 11.99 15.64
N SER A 64 2.25 13.00 16.01
CA SER A 64 0.79 12.87 16.02
C SER A 64 0.21 12.68 14.61
N LYS A 65 0.87 13.24 13.59
CA LYS A 65 0.53 13.01 12.18
C LYS A 65 0.86 11.59 11.74
N ALA A 66 2.04 11.09 12.09
CA ALA A 66 2.46 9.73 11.77
C ALA A 66 1.54 8.70 12.46
N ALA A 67 1.29 8.85 13.76
CA ALA A 67 0.38 7.99 14.51
C ALA A 67 -1.04 7.98 13.90
N HIS A 68 -1.59 9.17 13.58
CA HIS A 68 -2.91 9.26 12.95
C HIS A 68 -2.95 8.58 11.57
N ALA A 69 -1.94 8.82 10.72
CA ALA A 69 -1.87 8.25 9.39
C ALA A 69 -1.75 6.72 9.42
N VAL A 70 -0.95 6.18 10.34
CA VAL A 70 -0.80 4.73 10.53
C VAL A 70 -2.11 4.09 10.96
N ARG A 71 -2.82 4.69 11.93
CA ARG A 71 -4.13 4.18 12.38
C ARG A 71 -5.13 4.16 11.23
N LEU A 72 -5.29 5.28 10.52
CA LEU A 72 -6.22 5.39 9.40
C LEU A 72 -5.89 4.41 8.26
N SER A 73 -4.60 4.26 7.91
CA SER A 73 -4.18 3.32 6.87
C SER A 73 -4.39 1.86 7.28
N SER A 74 -4.18 1.52 8.57
CA SER A 74 -4.44 0.17 9.09
C SER A 74 -5.94 -0.17 8.98
N GLU A 75 -6.82 0.73 9.42
CA GLU A 75 -8.27 0.60 9.31
C GLU A 75 -8.72 0.46 7.85
N ALA A 76 -8.14 1.25 6.94
CA ALA A 76 -8.46 1.17 5.51
C ALA A 76 -8.08 -0.17 4.89
N VAL A 77 -6.93 -0.75 5.25
CA VAL A 77 -6.50 -2.07 4.77
C VAL A 77 -7.40 -3.18 5.31
N GLU A 78 -7.84 -3.10 6.56
CA GLU A 78 -8.80 -4.04 7.13
C GLU A 78 -10.19 -3.93 6.48
N ALA A 79 -10.61 -2.72 6.13
CA ALA A 79 -11.89 -2.49 5.45
C ALA A 79 -11.90 -3.09 4.03
N LEU A 80 -10.77 -3.06 3.30
CA LEU A 80 -10.67 -3.69 1.98
C LEU A 80 -10.89 -5.20 2.00
N ALA A 81 -10.48 -5.89 3.07
CA ALA A 81 -10.70 -7.34 3.19
C ALA A 81 -12.20 -7.72 3.25
N LYS A 82 -13.08 -6.73 3.47
CA LYS A 82 -14.53 -6.90 3.62
C LYS A 82 -15.32 -6.37 2.42
N SER A 83 -14.66 -5.74 1.43
CA SER A 83 -15.31 -5.16 0.25
C SER A 83 -15.22 -6.09 -0.97
N ALA A 84 -15.96 -5.80 -2.04
CA ALA A 84 -15.82 -6.49 -3.33
C ALA A 84 -14.56 -6.01 -4.09
N PRO A 85 -13.89 -6.85 -4.90
CA PRO A 85 -12.73 -6.48 -5.72
C PRO A 85 -12.95 -5.21 -6.54
N ASP A 86 -12.03 -4.25 -6.36
CA ASP A 86 -11.94 -3.04 -7.18
C ASP A 86 -10.47 -2.66 -7.30
N PRO A 87 -9.80 -3.02 -8.42
CA PRO A 87 -8.39 -2.72 -8.62
C PRO A 87 -8.02 -1.24 -8.44
N ALA A 88 -8.93 -0.31 -8.76
CA ALA A 88 -8.66 1.12 -8.62
C ALA A 88 -8.71 1.55 -7.15
N ALA A 89 -9.68 1.06 -6.38
CA ALA A 89 -9.74 1.31 -4.94
C ALA A 89 -8.59 0.61 -4.20
N ASP A 90 -8.32 -0.65 -4.52
CA ASP A 90 -7.28 -1.47 -3.92
C ASP A 90 -5.89 -0.83 -4.17
N ALA A 91 -5.60 -0.38 -5.39
CA ALA A 91 -4.34 0.31 -5.70
C ALA A 91 -4.21 1.66 -4.99
N ARG A 92 -5.30 2.45 -4.87
CA ARG A 92 -5.29 3.71 -4.12
C ARG A 92 -5.05 3.50 -2.63
N CYS A 93 -5.60 2.44 -2.05
CA CYS A 93 -5.30 2.06 -0.67
C CYS A 93 -3.81 1.73 -0.49
N ALA A 94 -3.24 0.91 -1.39
CA ALA A 94 -1.81 0.59 -1.35
C ALA A 94 -0.93 1.86 -1.48
N ARG A 95 -1.30 2.80 -2.35
CA ARG A 95 -0.63 4.11 -2.45
C ARG A 95 -0.71 4.90 -1.14
N ASN A 96 -1.88 4.99 -0.53
CA ASN A 96 -2.08 5.75 0.70
C ASN A 96 -1.30 5.13 1.89
N ALA A 97 -1.23 3.79 1.95
CA ALA A 97 -0.39 3.07 2.90
C ALA A 97 1.11 3.37 2.68
N ALA A 98 1.58 3.37 1.42
CA ALA A 98 2.97 3.74 1.09
C ALA A 98 3.29 5.21 1.46
N ALA A 99 2.35 6.13 1.22
CA ALA A 99 2.51 7.53 1.64
C ALA A 99 2.57 7.67 3.17
N THR A 100 1.80 6.87 3.90
CA THR A 100 1.85 6.79 5.37
C THR A 100 3.21 6.28 5.85
N ALA A 101 3.75 5.26 5.19
CA ALA A 101 5.09 4.75 5.49
C ALA A 101 6.19 5.80 5.26
N THR A 102 6.05 6.68 4.28
CA THR A 102 6.97 7.82 4.09
C THR A 102 6.88 8.83 5.23
N VAL A 103 5.67 9.14 5.72
CA VAL A 103 5.49 10.04 6.88
C VAL A 103 6.13 9.44 8.14
N ALA A 104 5.92 8.14 8.39
CA ALA A 104 6.56 7.45 9.51
C ALA A 104 8.10 7.40 9.37
N ALA A 105 8.60 7.12 8.16
CA ALA A 105 10.03 7.11 7.86
C ALA A 105 10.67 8.48 8.07
N GLN A 106 9.96 9.58 7.79
CA GLN A 106 10.46 10.94 8.06
C GLN A 106 10.68 11.17 9.56
N VAL A 107 9.76 10.67 10.41
CA VAL A 107 9.88 10.78 11.88
C VAL A 107 11.02 9.90 12.40
N ALA A 108 11.15 8.66 11.90
CA ALA A 108 12.27 7.77 12.24
C ALA A 108 13.63 8.33 11.80
N GLN A 109 13.70 8.91 10.61
CA GLN A 109 14.91 9.58 10.14
C GLN A 109 15.27 10.77 11.03
N ALA A 110 14.30 11.60 11.43
CA ALA A 110 14.54 12.72 12.33
C ALA A 110 15.04 12.26 13.70
N HIS A 111 14.53 11.11 14.19
CA HIS A 111 14.98 10.48 15.43
C HIS A 111 16.45 9.99 15.36
N ASP A 112 16.86 9.39 14.24
CA ASP A 112 18.23 8.88 14.05
C ASP A 112 19.26 9.95 13.70
N GLY A 113 18.82 11.16 13.34
CA GLY A 113 19.69 12.23 12.86
C GLY A 113 20.27 11.94 11.47
N SER A 114 21.44 12.51 11.16
CA SER A 114 22.09 12.45 9.83
C SER A 114 22.79 11.11 9.51
N SER A 115 22.16 9.98 9.87
CA SER A 115 22.64 8.65 9.51
C SER A 115 22.38 8.37 8.03
N GLU A 116 23.42 7.95 7.28
CA GLU A 116 23.30 7.56 5.87
C GLU A 116 22.26 6.44 5.67
N ARG A 117 22.16 5.51 6.64
CA ARG A 117 21.19 4.40 6.58
C ARG A 117 19.77 4.91 6.77
N ALA A 118 19.56 5.87 7.69
CA ALA A 118 18.26 6.49 7.89
C ALA A 118 17.83 7.31 6.67
N GLU A 119 18.74 8.05 6.04
CA GLU A 119 18.49 8.74 4.78
C GLU A 119 18.14 7.78 3.64
N ALA A 120 18.88 6.68 3.50
CA ALA A 120 18.61 5.68 2.48
C ALA A 120 17.23 5.01 2.67
N ALA A 121 16.86 4.70 3.92
CA ALA A 121 15.56 4.14 4.24
C ALA A 121 14.41 5.12 3.96
N TYR A 122 14.58 6.40 4.29
CA TYR A 122 13.60 7.44 3.93
C TYR A 122 13.45 7.60 2.41
N ARG A 123 14.56 7.68 1.67
CA ARG A 123 14.53 7.79 0.19
C ARG A 123 13.84 6.58 -0.44
N ALA A 124 14.12 5.36 0.05
CA ALA A 124 13.48 4.15 -0.44
C ALA A 124 11.96 4.15 -0.15
N ALA A 125 11.54 4.61 1.03
CA ALA A 125 10.12 4.78 1.35
C ALA A 125 9.42 5.78 0.41
N LEU A 126 10.07 6.92 0.15
CA LEU A 126 9.56 7.93 -0.79
C LEU A 126 9.42 7.36 -2.20
N GLN A 127 10.42 6.61 -2.69
CA GLN A 127 10.38 5.96 -4.00
C GLN A 127 9.23 4.95 -4.09
N ALA A 128 9.04 4.11 -3.06
CA ALA A 128 7.92 3.19 -3.00
C ALA A 128 6.56 3.92 -3.05
N SER A 129 6.44 5.06 -2.37
CA SER A 129 5.24 5.90 -2.45
C SER A 129 5.01 6.49 -3.84
N MET A 130 6.06 6.91 -4.54
CA MET A 130 5.96 7.46 -5.90
C MET A 130 5.55 6.39 -6.92
N ASP A 131 6.16 5.21 -6.86
CA ASP A 131 5.83 4.12 -7.78
C ASP A 131 4.43 3.54 -7.48
N ALA A 132 4.02 3.46 -6.21
CA ALA A 132 2.65 3.10 -5.86
C ALA A 132 1.64 4.14 -6.36
N ALA A 133 2.00 5.42 -6.40
CA ALA A 133 1.15 6.47 -6.96
C ALA A 133 1.03 6.35 -8.48
N ALA A 134 2.11 5.99 -9.19
CA ALA A 134 2.08 5.70 -10.61
C ALA A 134 1.17 4.49 -10.90
N ALA A 135 1.32 3.39 -10.16
CA ALA A 135 0.50 2.18 -10.31
C ALA A 135 -0.99 2.42 -10.03
N ALA A 136 -1.33 3.28 -9.07
CA ALA A 136 -2.70 3.64 -8.75
C ALA A 136 -3.31 4.70 -9.69
N GLY A 137 -2.46 5.40 -10.46
CA GLY A 137 -2.85 6.50 -11.34
C GLY A 137 -3.08 6.09 -12.79
N GLY A 138 -3.37 7.08 -13.64
CA GLY A 138 -3.44 6.92 -15.10
C GLY A 138 -4.67 6.14 -15.61
N GLN A 139 -4.61 5.71 -16.86
CA GLN A 139 -5.69 4.96 -17.52
C GLN A 139 -5.78 3.49 -17.06
N GLY A 140 -4.69 2.95 -16.49
CA GLY A 140 -4.64 1.58 -16.00
C GLY A 140 -5.44 1.34 -14.71
N LEU A 141 -5.69 2.38 -13.90
CA LEU A 141 -6.52 2.30 -12.69
C LEU A 141 -6.18 1.09 -11.80
N GLY A 142 -4.89 0.84 -11.53
CA GLY A 142 -4.42 -0.30 -10.75
C GLY A 142 -4.21 -1.61 -11.51
N ARG A 143 -4.55 -1.69 -12.80
CA ARG A 143 -4.43 -2.92 -13.62
C ARG A 143 -3.14 -3.02 -14.44
N ASP A 144 -2.34 -1.97 -14.48
CA ASP A 144 -1.09 -1.97 -15.25
C ASP A 144 -0.04 -2.87 -14.59
N GLU A 145 0.33 -3.96 -15.27
CA GLU A 145 1.20 -4.99 -14.73
C GLU A 145 2.63 -4.49 -14.49
N GLU A 146 3.17 -3.70 -15.42
CA GLU A 146 4.55 -3.19 -15.32
C GLU A 146 4.69 -2.19 -14.18
N LEU A 147 3.73 -1.26 -14.06
CA LEU A 147 3.69 -0.32 -12.95
C LEU A 147 3.48 -1.03 -11.60
N ASN A 148 2.67 -2.09 -11.58
CA ASN A 148 2.45 -2.89 -10.37
C ASN A 148 3.72 -3.63 -9.93
N ALA A 149 4.41 -4.30 -10.86
CA ALA A 149 5.67 -4.98 -10.58
C ALA A 149 6.75 -4.00 -10.11
N LYS A 150 6.83 -2.80 -10.72
CA LYS A 150 7.76 -1.75 -10.29
C LYS A 150 7.49 -1.30 -8.86
N ALA A 151 6.23 -1.06 -8.52
CA ALA A 151 5.84 -0.65 -7.17
C ALA A 151 6.04 -1.76 -6.13
N GLU A 152 5.93 -3.04 -6.51
CA GLU A 152 6.28 -4.19 -5.66
C GLU A 152 7.79 -4.26 -5.39
N ALA A 153 8.62 -4.08 -6.42
CA ALA A 153 10.07 -4.03 -6.28
C ALA A 153 10.52 -2.85 -5.40
N ALA A 154 9.89 -1.68 -5.57
CA ALA A 154 10.17 -0.51 -4.75
C ALA A 154 9.79 -0.73 -3.27
N GLU A 155 8.66 -1.37 -2.98
CA GLU A 155 8.29 -1.74 -1.60
C GLU A 155 9.30 -2.73 -0.99
N ALA A 156 9.74 -3.75 -1.74
CA ALA A 156 10.76 -4.68 -1.26
C ALA A 156 12.10 -4.00 -0.95
N ALA A 157 12.51 -3.04 -1.78
CA ALA A 157 13.69 -2.20 -1.52
C ALA A 157 13.52 -1.33 -0.27
N ALA A 158 12.33 -0.74 -0.06
CA ALA A 158 12.03 0.05 1.13
C ALA A 158 12.06 -0.77 2.41
N VAL A 159 11.54 -2.01 2.40
CA VAL A 159 11.66 -2.95 3.52
C VAL A 159 13.11 -3.29 3.82
N THR A 160 13.91 -3.56 2.78
CA THR A 160 15.34 -3.87 2.93
C THR A 160 16.11 -2.70 3.55
N ALA A 161 15.86 -1.49 3.07
CA ALA A 161 16.51 -0.29 3.59
C ALA A 161 16.09 0.01 5.03
N ALA A 162 14.81 -0.14 5.38
CA ALA A 162 14.33 0.03 6.75
C ALA A 162 14.94 -0.99 7.72
N ARG A 163 15.13 -2.26 7.31
CA ARG A 163 15.89 -3.26 8.10
C ARG A 163 17.35 -2.85 8.28
N ALA A 164 18.00 -2.37 7.23
CA ALA A 164 19.38 -1.91 7.30
C ALA A 164 19.56 -0.69 8.23
N ALA A 165 18.53 0.15 8.33
CA ALA A 165 18.48 1.27 9.28
C ALA A 165 18.13 0.84 10.72
N GLY A 166 17.70 -0.41 10.94
CA GLY A 166 17.32 -0.93 12.26
C GLY A 166 15.88 -0.59 12.67
N TRP A 167 15.03 -0.15 11.74
CA TRP A 167 13.64 0.22 12.04
C TRP A 167 12.68 -0.99 12.05
N LEU A 168 13.07 -2.10 11.44
CA LEU A 168 12.28 -3.33 11.23
C LEU A 168 12.97 -4.56 11.80
#